data_AF-H1KKP1-F1
#
_entry.id   AF-H1KKP1-F1
#
_cell.length_a   1.000
_cell.length_b   1.000
_cell.length_c   1.000
_cell.angle_alpha   90.00
_cell.angle_beta   90.00
_cell.angle_gamma   90.00
#
_symmetry.space_group_name_H-M   'P 1'
#
loop_
_entity.id
_entity.type
_entity.pdbx_description
1 polymer ?
#
loop_
_entity_poly.entity_id
_entity_poly.type
_entity_poly.pdbx_seq_one_letter_code
_entity_poly.pdbx_strand_id
1 'polypeptide(L)'
;MIARQITYFGQPAVVICDAKCGKAWGINCRPRVTLSDDPDDYAFLADAELGEAPADPGTYEGSDAKPTEPAERLNRWCVRECERSAMSKPGKANETVAVRDFSQRDFNQPWKHSPHTPASGALKIEEADRG
;
A
#
# COMPACT_ATOMS: atom_id res chain seq x y z
N MET A 1 -0.08 10.30 -5.95
CA MET A 1 0.99 9.54 -5.29
C MET A 1 2.05 10.52 -4.79
N ILE A 2 2.63 10.29 -3.62
CA ILE A 2 3.71 11.08 -3.01
C ILE A 2 4.84 10.15 -2.60
N ALA A 3 6.07 10.67 -2.55
CA ALA A 3 7.26 9.90 -2.20
C ALA A 3 8.23 10.71 -1.33
N ARG A 4 8.98 10.03 -0.46
CA ARG A 4 10.06 10.63 0.34
C ARG A 4 11.16 9.61 0.60
N GLN A 5 12.41 10.03 0.40
CA GLN A 5 13.56 9.28 0.89
C GLN A 5 13.69 9.50 2.40
N ILE A 6 13.89 8.41 3.14
CA ILE A 6 14.08 8.39 4.59
C ILE A 6 15.34 7.61 4.95
N THR A 7 15.78 7.76 6.19
CA THR A 7 16.75 6.86 6.81
C THR A 7 16.00 5.84 7.66
N TYR A 8 16.17 4.56 7.36
CA TYR A 8 15.53 3.45 8.07
C TYR A 8 16.61 2.45 8.50
N PHE A 9 16.73 2.21 9.81
CA PHE A 9 17.84 1.43 10.41
C PHE A 9 19.23 1.86 9.90
N GLY A 10 19.46 3.18 9.78
CA GLY A 10 20.74 3.74 9.34
C GLY A 10 21.00 3.62 7.83
N GLN A 11 20.07 3.09 7.05
CA GLN A 11 20.21 2.92 5.60
C GLN A 11 19.16 3.75 4.83
N PRO A 12 19.46 4.22 3.61
CA PRO A 12 18.51 4.94 2.80
C PRO A 12 17.38 4.02 2.32
N ALA A 13 16.13 4.48 2.42
CA ALA A 13 14.96 3.83 1.85
C ALA A 13 14.03 4.89 1.23
N VAL A 14 13.17 4.50 0.30
CA VAL A 14 12.11 5.36 -0.24
C VAL A 14 10.76 4.86 0.25
N VAL A 15 9.91 5.78 0.71
CA VAL A 15 8.52 5.50 1.06
C VAL A 15 7.64 6.18 0.02
N ILE A 16 6.66 5.44 -0.50
CA ILE A 16 5.65 5.94 -1.41
C ILE A 16 4.25 5.74 -0.81
N CYS A 17 3.33 6.63 -1.16
CA CYS A 17 1.95 6.59 -0.68
C CYS A 17 0.99 7.11 -1.75
N ASP A 18 -0.21 6.55 -1.84
CA ASP A 18 -1.25 7.04 -2.77
C ASP A 18 -1.97 8.31 -2.27
N ALA A 19 -1.71 8.73 -1.02
CA ALA A 19 -2.27 9.89 -0.33
C ALA A 19 -3.79 9.85 -0.08
N LYS A 20 -4.42 8.68 -0.16
CA LYS A 20 -5.85 8.49 0.17
C LYS A 20 -6.04 8.19 1.66
N CYS A 21 -5.61 9.11 2.53
CA CYS A 21 -5.64 8.93 3.99
C CYS A 21 -7.06 8.63 4.52
N GLY A 22 -8.12 9.21 3.93
CA GLY A 22 -9.52 8.89 4.27
C GLY A 22 -9.88 7.41 4.08
N LYS A 23 -9.12 6.67 3.29
CA LYS A 23 -9.30 5.23 3.02
C LYS A 23 -8.20 4.35 3.65
N ALA A 24 -7.33 4.91 4.50
CA ALA A 24 -6.29 4.18 5.20
C ALA A 24 -6.80 3.70 6.57
N TRP A 25 -6.99 2.40 6.70
CA TRP A 25 -7.50 1.78 7.93
C TRP A 25 -6.39 1.31 8.86
N GLY A 26 -5.18 1.08 8.32
CA GLY A 26 -4.09 0.37 8.98
C GLY A 26 -4.04 -1.10 8.52
N ILE A 27 -2.85 -1.67 8.36
CA ILE A 27 -2.58 -3.02 7.85
C ILE A 27 -3.38 -4.08 8.61
N ASN A 28 -3.45 -3.96 9.94
CA ASN A 28 -4.14 -4.92 10.79
C ASN A 28 -5.64 -4.63 10.95
N CYS A 29 -6.10 -3.45 10.55
CA CYS A 29 -7.46 -2.97 10.79
C CYS A 29 -8.29 -2.83 9.51
N ARG A 30 -7.67 -2.93 8.31
CA ARG A 30 -8.41 -2.86 7.05
C ARG A 30 -9.45 -3.99 6.98
N PRO A 31 -10.73 -3.66 6.77
CA PRO A 31 -11.77 -4.67 6.65
C PRO A 31 -11.49 -5.68 5.54
N ARG A 32 -11.74 -6.94 5.85
CA ARG A 32 -11.53 -8.10 4.98
C ARG A 32 -12.69 -9.06 5.06
N VAL A 33 -12.84 -9.87 4.03
CA VAL A 33 -13.81 -10.97 3.97
C VAL A 33 -13.06 -12.30 3.89
N THR A 34 -13.48 -13.26 4.71
CA THR A 34 -13.03 -14.65 4.59
C THR A 34 -13.72 -15.30 3.39
N LEU A 35 -12.96 -16.02 2.57
CA LEU A 35 -13.41 -16.56 1.28
C LEU A 35 -13.71 -18.06 1.32
N SER A 36 -13.17 -18.79 2.30
CA SER A 36 -13.40 -20.22 2.49
C SER A 36 -13.35 -20.61 3.98
N ASP A 37 -13.30 -21.91 4.27
CA ASP A 37 -13.09 -22.45 5.61
C ASP A 37 -11.63 -22.31 6.10
N ASP A 38 -10.69 -22.02 5.20
CA ASP A 38 -9.32 -21.65 5.54
C ASP A 38 -9.30 -20.20 6.09
N PRO A 39 -8.93 -19.98 7.38
CA PRO A 39 -8.92 -18.66 7.98
C PRO A 39 -7.88 -17.71 7.37
N ASP A 40 -6.86 -18.26 6.70
CA ASP A 40 -5.86 -17.49 5.98
C ASP A 40 -6.28 -17.20 4.53
N ASP A 41 -7.46 -17.62 4.09
CA ASP A 41 -7.99 -17.31 2.77
C ASP A 41 -8.96 -16.13 2.83
N TYR A 42 -8.44 -14.93 2.54
CA TYR A 42 -9.21 -13.69 2.65
C TYR A 42 -8.89 -12.68 1.55
N ALA A 43 -9.80 -11.73 1.35
CA ALA A 43 -9.55 -10.54 0.56
C ALA A 43 -9.80 -9.27 1.36
N PHE A 44 -8.91 -8.30 1.25
CA PHE A 44 -9.22 -6.95 1.70
C PHE A 44 -10.31 -6.35 0.81
N LEU A 45 -11.27 -5.66 1.42
CA LEU A 45 -12.34 -5.01 0.70
C LEU A 45 -11.80 -3.84 -0.16
N ALA A 46 -12.43 -3.65 -1.33
CA ALA A 46 -12.13 -2.53 -2.21
C ALA A 46 -12.55 -1.19 -1.58
N ASP A 47 -11.95 -0.08 -2.00
CA ASP A 47 -12.26 1.25 -1.49
C ASP A 47 -13.74 1.66 -1.69
N ALA A 48 -14.36 1.14 -2.77
CA ALA A 48 -15.77 1.37 -3.10
C ALA A 48 -16.74 0.57 -2.22
N GLU A 49 -16.27 -0.50 -1.56
CA GLU A 49 -17.06 -1.32 -0.64
C GLU A 49 -17.01 -0.78 0.80
N LEU A 50 -16.16 0.23 1.06
CA LEU A 50 -15.91 0.78 2.38
C LEU A 50 -16.36 2.23 2.49
N GLY A 51 -16.78 2.60 3.70
CA GLY A 51 -16.94 4.00 4.09
C GLY A 51 -15.60 4.71 4.24
N GLU A 52 -15.59 5.82 4.99
CA GLU A 52 -14.35 6.45 5.42
C GLU A 52 -13.72 5.66 6.56
N ALA A 53 -12.40 5.52 6.52
CA ALA A 53 -11.64 4.94 7.60
C ALA A 53 -11.63 5.91 8.80
N PRO A 54 -11.60 5.39 10.05
CA PRO A 54 -11.52 6.21 11.26
C PRO A 54 -10.39 7.24 11.20
N ALA A 55 -10.63 8.44 11.73
CA ALA A 55 -9.58 9.46 11.83
C ALA A 55 -8.43 8.97 12.73
N ASP A 56 -8.78 8.34 13.85
CA ASP A 56 -7.87 7.61 14.72
C ASP A 56 -8.15 6.10 14.61
N PRO A 57 -7.25 5.30 14.01
CA PRO A 57 -7.39 3.85 13.93
C PRO A 57 -6.96 3.12 15.22
N GLY A 58 -6.53 3.84 16.27
CA GLY A 58 -6.03 3.25 17.52
C GLY A 58 -4.64 2.63 17.39
N THR A 59 -3.95 2.83 16.26
CA THR A 59 -2.61 2.32 15.98
C THR A 59 -1.62 3.48 15.85
N TYR A 60 -0.43 3.29 16.42
CA TYR A 60 0.58 4.33 16.57
C TYR A 60 1.96 3.73 16.41
N GLU A 61 2.89 4.48 15.83
CA GLU A 61 4.32 4.11 15.79
C GLU A 61 5.13 5.20 16.49
N GLY A 62 5.57 4.90 17.73
CA GLY A 62 6.10 5.91 18.63
C GLY A 62 5.01 6.91 19.01
N SER A 63 5.17 8.17 18.62
CA SER A 63 4.18 9.24 18.81
C SER A 63 3.36 9.55 17.55
N ASP A 64 3.66 8.88 16.43
CA ASP A 64 3.02 9.18 15.14
C ASP A 64 1.78 8.31 14.96
N ALA A 65 0.66 8.96 14.63
CA ALA A 65 -0.62 8.32 14.29
C ALA A 65 -0.88 8.40 12.77
N LYS A 66 -2.06 7.92 12.35
CA LYS A 66 -2.59 8.20 11.01
C LYS A 66 -2.62 9.71 10.72
N PRO A 67 -2.04 10.17 9.60
CA PRO A 67 -2.09 11.58 9.22
C PRO A 67 -3.53 12.09 9.07
N THR A 68 -3.83 13.20 9.74
CA THR A 68 -5.06 13.97 9.57
C THR A 68 -4.87 15.13 8.61
N GLU A 69 -3.62 15.59 8.47
CA GLU A 69 -3.26 16.69 7.57
C GLU A 69 -2.18 16.28 6.55
N PRO A 70 -2.13 16.92 5.36
CA PRO A 70 -1.11 16.63 4.36
C PRO A 70 0.34 16.78 4.85
N ALA A 71 0.61 17.71 5.76
CA ALA A 71 1.95 17.98 6.28
C ALA A 71 2.50 16.82 7.14
N GLU A 72 1.62 16.00 7.72
CA GLU A 72 1.98 14.86 8.58
C GLU A 72 2.29 13.59 7.78
N ARG A 73 2.00 13.58 6.48
CA ARG A 73 2.12 12.38 5.64
C ARG A 73 3.55 11.85 5.59
N LEU A 74 3.65 10.55 5.36
CA LEU A 74 4.90 9.79 5.31
C LEU A 74 5.63 9.70 6.67
N ASN A 75 4.94 9.99 7.79
CA ASN A 75 5.43 9.79 9.16
C ASN A 75 5.70 8.30 9.48
N ARG A 76 6.12 7.99 10.72
CA ARG A 76 6.48 6.61 11.08
C ARG A 76 5.30 5.65 10.98
N TRP A 77 4.08 6.10 11.30
CA TRP A 77 2.86 5.30 11.12
C TRP A 77 2.62 4.96 9.65
N CYS A 78 2.81 5.91 8.72
CA CYS A 78 2.75 5.61 7.29
C CYS A 78 3.73 4.50 6.90
N VAL A 79 4.93 4.49 7.49
CA VAL A 79 5.95 3.50 7.11
C VAL A 79 5.62 2.09 7.62
N ARG A 80 5.01 1.97 8.80
CA ARG A 80 4.90 0.69 9.52
C ARG A 80 3.48 0.13 9.63
N GLU A 81 2.48 1.00 9.64
CA GLU A 81 1.10 0.62 9.93
C GLU A 81 0.14 0.91 8.77
N CYS A 82 0.41 1.90 7.92
CA CYS A 82 -0.47 2.23 6.81
C CYS A 82 -0.39 1.20 5.67
N GLU A 83 -1.52 0.63 5.28
CA GLU A 83 -1.60 -0.37 4.22
C GLU A 83 -1.50 0.22 2.80
N ARG A 84 -1.62 1.54 2.70
CA ARG A 84 -1.60 2.30 1.43
C ARG A 84 -0.24 2.88 1.08
N SER A 85 0.74 2.69 1.95
CA SER A 85 2.13 3.04 1.70
C SER A 85 2.96 1.78 1.53
N ALA A 86 4.04 1.96 0.81
CA ALA A 86 5.05 0.94 0.63
C ALA A 86 6.42 1.59 0.77
N MET A 87 7.37 0.82 1.32
CA MET A 87 8.75 1.26 1.48
C MET A 87 9.67 0.29 0.72
N SER A 88 10.72 0.81 0.10
CA SER A 88 11.79 -0.03 -0.42
C SER A 88 12.46 -0.78 0.73
N LYS A 89 13.19 -1.85 0.41
CA LYS A 89 14.10 -2.44 1.40
C LYS A 89 15.13 -1.39 1.86
N PRO A 90 15.62 -1.46 3.11
CA PRO A 90 16.75 -0.64 3.55
C PRO A 90 17.95 -0.81 2.61
N GLY A 91 18.59 0.31 2.27
CA GLY A 91 19.70 0.35 1.30
C GLY A 91 19.28 0.32 -0.17
N LYS A 92 17.97 0.25 -0.46
CA LYS A 92 17.41 0.10 -1.81
C LYS A 92 16.52 1.27 -2.23
N ALA A 93 16.85 2.50 -1.80
CA ALA A 93 16.07 3.70 -2.12
C ALA A 93 15.90 3.99 -3.63
N ASN A 94 16.75 3.41 -4.48
CA ASN A 94 16.70 3.57 -5.94
C ASN A 94 15.85 2.49 -6.64
N GLU A 95 15.36 1.48 -5.92
CA GLU A 95 14.51 0.43 -6.49
C GLU A 95 13.06 0.92 -6.62
N THR A 96 12.35 0.43 -7.64
CA THR A 96 10.94 0.73 -7.81
C THR A 96 10.12 0.03 -6.73
N VAL A 97 9.20 0.78 -6.13
CA VAL A 97 8.24 0.29 -5.16
C VAL A 97 6.84 0.58 -5.72
N ALA A 98 5.88 -0.29 -5.45
CA ALA A 98 4.49 -0.08 -5.79
C ALA A 98 3.64 -0.15 -4.51
N VAL A 99 2.63 0.72 -4.43
CA VAL A 99 1.59 0.62 -3.40
C VAL A 99 0.58 -0.44 -3.81
N ARG A 100 -0.09 -1.04 -2.83
CA ARG A 100 -1.23 -1.94 -3.09
C ARG A 100 -2.34 -1.17 -3.80
N ASP A 101 -3.01 -1.83 -4.73
CA ASP A 101 -4.20 -1.30 -5.39
C ASP A 101 -5.46 -1.81 -4.70
N PHE A 102 -6.23 -0.89 -4.11
CA PHE A 102 -7.53 -1.17 -3.49
C PHE A 102 -8.70 -0.68 -4.36
N SER A 103 -8.48 -0.44 -5.65
CA SER A 103 -9.56 -0.20 -6.62
C SER A 103 -10.48 -1.42 -6.77
N GLN A 104 -9.95 -2.61 -6.50
CA GLN A 104 -10.62 -3.89 -6.43
C GLN A 104 -10.26 -4.60 -5.13
N ARG A 105 -10.89 -5.75 -4.87
CA ARG A 105 -10.51 -6.60 -3.74
C ARG A 105 -9.07 -7.08 -3.91
N ASP A 106 -8.26 -6.95 -2.85
CA ASP A 106 -6.87 -7.42 -2.80
C ASP A 106 -6.83 -8.78 -2.12
N PHE A 107 -6.64 -9.83 -2.91
CA PHE A 107 -6.61 -11.22 -2.45
C PHE A 107 -5.24 -11.54 -1.87
N ASN A 108 -5.19 -12.08 -0.66
CA ASN A 108 -3.91 -12.49 -0.08
C ASN A 108 -3.36 -13.78 -0.70
N GLN A 109 -4.24 -14.62 -1.25
CA GLN A 109 -3.92 -15.86 -1.97
C GLN A 109 -4.53 -15.85 -3.38
N PRO A 110 -4.07 -14.99 -4.29
CA PRO A 110 -4.71 -14.78 -5.60
C PRO A 110 -4.75 -16.05 -6.47
N TRP A 111 -3.84 -17.00 -6.25
CA TRP A 111 -3.81 -18.29 -6.96
C TRP A 111 -4.99 -19.21 -6.63
N LYS A 112 -5.72 -18.97 -5.53
CA LYS A 112 -6.96 -19.70 -5.20
C LYS A 112 -8.20 -19.13 -5.89
N HIS A 113 -8.15 -17.86 -6.33
CA HIS A 113 -9.32 -17.10 -6.78
C HIS A 113 -9.23 -16.60 -8.22
N SER A 114 -8.08 -16.76 -8.88
CA SER A 114 -7.88 -16.36 -10.28
C SER A 114 -7.86 -17.58 -11.22
N PRO A 115 -8.61 -17.57 -12.32
CA PRO A 115 -8.06 -18.01 -13.59
C PRO A 115 -7.17 -16.86 -14.14
N HIS A 116 -5.87 -17.13 -14.30
CA HIS A 116 -4.81 -16.23 -14.81
C HIS A 116 -5.25 -14.99 -15.63
N THR A 117 -4.78 -13.79 -15.26
CA THR A 117 -4.24 -12.75 -16.19
C THR A 117 -3.39 -11.74 -15.41
N PRO A 118 -2.10 -11.53 -15.73
CA PRO A 118 -1.31 -10.46 -15.12
C PRO A 118 -1.57 -9.11 -15.82
N ALA A 119 -1.93 -8.08 -15.06
CA ALA A 119 -1.91 -6.70 -15.52
C ALA A 119 -0.45 -6.22 -15.59
N SER A 120 0.18 -6.40 -16.77
CA SER A 120 1.46 -5.78 -17.11
C SER A 120 1.25 -4.28 -17.30
N GLY A 121 1.55 -3.50 -16.26
CA GLY A 121 1.77 -2.06 -16.34
C GLY A 121 3.25 -1.70 -16.52
N ALA A 122 3.99 -2.46 -17.33
CA ALA A 122 5.34 -2.07 -17.76
C ALA A 122 5.24 -1.53 -19.20
N LEU A 123 5.25 -0.20 -19.34
CA LEU A 123 5.49 0.43 -20.63
C LEU A 123 6.89 0.02 -21.12
N LYS A 124 6.95 -0.83 -22.14
CA LYS A 124 8.13 -0.93 -23.00
C LYS A 124 8.04 0.22 -23.99
N ILE A 125 8.99 1.13 -23.90
CA ILE A 125 9.30 2.09 -24.97
C ILE A 125 10.02 1.28 -26.05
N GLU A 126 9.35 0.99 -27.16
CA GLU A 126 10.02 0.50 -28.36
C GLU A 126 10.46 1.72 -29.19
N GLU A 127 11.76 1.79 -29.46
CA GLU A 127 12.39 2.81 -30.28
C GLU A 127 11.79 2.80 -31.70
N ALA A 128 11.44 4.00 -32.18
CA ALA A 128 11.01 4.22 -33.54
C ALA A 128 12.22 4.08 -34.49
N ASP A 129 12.20 3.02 -35.30
CA ASP A 129 13.12 2.83 -36.40
C ASP A 129 12.79 3.83 -37.52
N ARG A 130 13.80 4.57 -37.97
CA ARG A 130 13.71 5.55 -39.06
C ARG A 130 14.05 4.84 -40.36
N GLY A 131 13.05 4.65 -41.22
CA GLY A 131 13.20 4.43 -42.66
C GLY A 131 13.00 5.72 -43.42
#